data_AF-R5BMW0-F1
#
_entry.id   AF-R5BMW0-F1
#
_cell.length_a   1.000
_cell.length_b   1.000
_cell.length_c   1.000
_cell.angle_alpha   90.00
_cell.angle_beta   90.00
_cell.angle_gamma   90.00
#
_symmetry.space_group_name_H-M   'P 1'
#
loop_
_entity.id
_entity.type
_entity.pdbx_description
1 polymer ?
#
loop_
_entity_poly.entity_id
_entity_poly.type
_entity_poly.pdbx_seq_one_letter_code
_entity_poly.pdbx_strand_id
1 'polypeptide(L)'
;MIFSKVKIAIAVIFSLLLFNNVRLAKKVNDLDKQVGIAMNNAQVWENIANQNRNEARLLELTVNDFKNSNDSLIKVARDQQKKLKIKDKQLRQVASTETVIRDTTVRIIPSKEKDFCVELKPNQLTTITVARKDSVFTHTMEILNHQDLFVYEDKVYRRRYKNWFQRLIHFDFKKDKISKYQIINSNDLIQVLDTRVIHISE
;
A
#
# COMPACT_ATOMS: atom_id res chain seq x y z
N MET A 1 41.72 -7.76 -52.20
CA MET A 1 40.85 -8.67 -51.40
C MET A 1 41.03 -8.52 -49.87
N ILE A 2 42.24 -8.27 -49.36
CA ILE A 2 42.52 -8.13 -47.90
C ILE A 2 41.77 -6.95 -47.24
N PHE A 3 41.76 -5.77 -47.88
CA PHE A 3 41.06 -4.58 -47.35
C PHE A 3 39.54 -4.76 -47.19
N SER A 4 38.90 -5.60 -48.01
CA SER A 4 37.47 -5.91 -47.87
C SER A 4 37.19 -6.79 -46.64
N LYS A 5 38.04 -7.79 -46.39
CA LYS A 5 37.96 -8.65 -45.20
C LYS A 5 38.17 -7.89 -43.89
N VAL A 6 39.10 -6.92 -43.88
CA VAL A 6 39.34 -6.04 -42.72
C VAL A 6 38.12 -5.14 -42.43
N LYS A 7 37.50 -4.55 -43.46
CA LYS A 7 36.26 -3.75 -43.29
C LYS A 7 35.10 -4.58 -42.74
N ILE A 8 34.94 -5.82 -43.21
CA ILE A 8 33.92 -6.75 -42.70
C ILE A 8 34.19 -7.10 -41.23
N ALA A 9 35.45 -7.40 -40.88
CA ALA A 9 35.83 -7.69 -39.49
C ALA A 9 35.55 -6.51 -38.55
N ILE A 10 35.87 -5.29 -38.97
CA ILE A 10 35.56 -4.06 -38.20
C ILE A 10 34.05 -3.91 -38.03
N ALA A 11 33.25 -4.10 -39.08
CA ALA A 11 31.79 -4.00 -39.00
C ALA A 11 31.18 -5.03 -38.02
N VAL A 12 31.72 -6.26 -38.00
CA VAL A 12 31.31 -7.32 -37.06
C VAL A 12 31.69 -6.96 -35.61
N ILE A 13 32.87 -6.39 -35.39
CA ILE A 13 33.28 -5.94 -34.04
C ILE A 13 32.38 -4.80 -33.56
N PHE A 14 32.11 -3.80 -34.41
CA PHE A 14 31.21 -2.70 -34.06
C PHE A 14 29.78 -3.17 -33.77
N SER A 15 29.24 -4.11 -34.55
CA SER A 15 27.90 -4.64 -34.30
C SER A 15 27.83 -5.44 -32.98
N LEU A 16 28.85 -6.23 -32.66
CA LEU A 16 28.96 -6.91 -31.36
C LEU A 16 29.08 -5.93 -30.19
N LEU A 17 29.88 -4.87 -30.34
CA LEU A 17 30.01 -3.82 -29.32
C LEU A 17 28.68 -3.08 -29.10
N LEU A 18 27.98 -2.73 -30.18
CA LEU A 18 26.65 -2.10 -30.10
C LEU A 18 25.65 -3.02 -29.40
N PHE A 19 25.59 -4.30 -29.78
CA PHE A 19 24.69 -5.27 -29.15
C PHE A 19 24.96 -5.41 -27.65
N ASN A 20 26.23 -5.55 -27.25
CA ASN A 20 26.61 -5.64 -25.85
C ASN A 20 26.30 -4.37 -25.07
N ASN A 21 26.54 -3.19 -25.66
CA ASN A 21 26.19 -1.90 -25.05
C ASN A 21 24.67 -1.77 -24.82
N VAL A 22 23.84 -2.17 -25.79
CA VAL A 22 22.37 -2.15 -25.63
C VAL A 22 21.94 -3.10 -24.52
N ARG A 23 22.51 -4.31 -24.47
CA ARG A 23 22.22 -5.27 -23.40
C ARG A 23 22.63 -4.74 -22.01
N LEU A 24 23.82 -4.13 -21.92
CA LEU A 24 24.32 -3.53 -20.69
C LEU A 24 23.42 -2.37 -20.23
N ALA A 25 23.03 -1.48 -21.16
CA ALA A 25 22.15 -0.35 -20.86
C ALA A 25 20.79 -0.83 -20.32
N LYS A 26 20.21 -1.88 -20.91
CA LYS A 26 18.97 -2.48 -20.39
C LYS A 26 19.15 -3.01 -18.96
N LYS A 27 20.26 -3.70 -18.68
CA LYS A 27 20.55 -4.22 -17.34
C LYS A 27 20.76 -3.11 -16.31
N VAL A 28 21.45 -2.03 -16.70
CA VAL A 28 21.65 -0.85 -15.85
C VAL A 28 20.30 -0.19 -15.52
N ASN A 29 19.43 -0.01 -16.52
CA ASN A 29 18.10 0.57 -16.30
C ASN A 29 17.23 -0.30 -15.39
N ASP A 30 17.30 -1.63 -15.53
CA ASP A 30 16.55 -2.55 -14.68
C ASP A 30 17.04 -2.51 -13.22
N LEU A 31 18.36 -2.61 -13.00
CA LEU A 31 18.97 -2.46 -11.67
C LEU A 31 18.61 -1.11 -11.05
N ASP A 32 18.63 -0.06 -11.85
CA ASP A 32 18.29 1.28 -11.40
C ASP A 32 16.82 1.41 -10.95
N LYS A 33 15.90 0.74 -11.67
CA LYS A 33 14.50 0.63 -11.26
C LYS A 33 14.37 -0.15 -9.95
N GLN A 34 15.05 -1.28 -9.82
CA GLN A 34 15.05 -2.09 -8.60
C GLN A 34 15.57 -1.30 -7.39
N VAL A 35 16.60 -0.48 -7.57
CA VAL A 35 17.10 0.43 -6.53
C VAL A 35 16.03 1.45 -6.12
N GLY A 36 15.31 2.04 -7.08
CA GLY A 36 14.19 2.95 -6.78
C GLY A 36 13.09 2.29 -5.95
N ILE A 37 12.70 1.06 -6.32
CA ILE A 37 11.71 0.25 -5.59
C ILE A 37 12.19 -0.06 -4.17
N ALA A 38 13.44 -0.52 -4.02
CA ALA A 38 14.02 -0.84 -2.73
C ALA A 38 14.09 0.39 -1.81
N MET A 39 14.47 1.55 -2.35
CA MET A 39 14.48 2.82 -1.61
C MET A 39 13.06 3.24 -1.20
N ASN A 40 12.07 3.08 -2.07
CA ASN A 40 10.68 3.36 -1.74
C ASN A 40 10.19 2.45 -0.59
N ASN A 41 10.40 1.13 -0.71
CA ASN A 41 9.98 0.16 0.31
C ASN A 41 10.68 0.39 1.64
N ALA A 42 11.99 0.68 1.64
CA ALA A 42 12.73 1.01 2.86
C ALA A 42 12.09 2.21 3.57
N GLN A 43 11.70 3.23 2.82
CA GLN A 43 11.03 4.40 3.38
C GLN A 43 9.62 4.10 3.89
N VAL A 44 8.87 3.22 3.23
CA VAL A 44 7.57 2.76 3.74
C VAL A 44 7.75 2.07 5.09
N TRP A 45 8.72 1.16 5.20
CA TRP A 45 8.99 0.46 6.45
C TRP A 45 9.47 1.39 7.56
N GLU A 46 10.32 2.36 7.23
CA GLU A 46 10.75 3.41 8.16
C GLU A 46 9.54 4.24 8.66
N ASN A 47 8.63 4.63 7.77
CA ASN A 47 7.42 5.37 8.16
C ASN A 47 6.52 4.52 9.07
N ILE A 48 6.35 3.23 8.79
CA ILE A 48 5.57 2.30 9.63
C ILE A 48 6.22 2.17 11.01
N ALA A 49 7.53 1.95 11.08
CA ALA A 49 8.27 1.82 12.34
C ALA A 49 8.19 3.09 13.20
N ASN A 50 8.25 4.26 12.57
CA ASN A 50 8.17 5.56 13.24
C ASN A 50 6.72 6.06 13.46
N GLN A 51 5.71 5.24 13.14
CA GLN A 51 4.28 5.62 13.19
C GLN A 51 3.96 6.93 12.43
N ASN A 52 4.74 7.24 11.40
CA ASN A 52 4.57 8.46 10.62
C ASN A 52 3.50 8.26 9.55
N ARG A 53 2.29 8.75 9.83
CA ARG A 53 1.10 8.62 8.96
C ARG A 53 1.02 9.67 7.85
N ASN A 54 1.92 10.65 7.82
CA ASN A 54 1.80 11.81 6.91
C ASN A 54 2.24 11.51 5.45
N GLU A 55 2.92 10.39 5.21
CA GLU A 55 3.32 9.95 3.86
C GLU A 55 2.96 8.48 3.63
N ALA A 56 1.69 8.20 3.33
CA ALA A 56 1.21 6.87 2.96
C ALA A 56 1.69 6.49 1.55
N ARG A 57 2.85 5.82 1.51
CA ARG A 57 3.43 5.27 0.28
C ARG A 57 3.04 3.80 0.12
N LEU A 58 2.83 3.43 -1.13
CA LEU A 58 2.47 2.07 -1.51
C LEU A 58 3.73 1.19 -1.51
N LEU A 59 3.62 -0.04 -1.00
CA LEU A 59 4.69 -1.05 -1.04
C LEU A 59 4.75 -1.70 -2.42
N GLU A 60 5.92 -1.76 -3.01
CA GLU A 60 6.15 -2.43 -4.30
C GLU A 60 6.94 -3.72 -4.07
N LEU A 61 6.24 -4.84 -3.92
CA LEU A 61 6.85 -6.11 -3.55
C LEU A 61 6.89 -7.05 -4.75
N THR A 62 7.96 -7.85 -4.88
CA THR A 62 7.89 -9.00 -5.78
C THR A 62 6.96 -10.05 -5.20
N VAL A 63 6.51 -11.00 -6.02
CA VAL A 63 5.77 -12.18 -5.55
C VAL A 63 6.53 -12.92 -4.43
N ASN A 64 7.85 -13.00 -4.53
CA ASN A 64 8.67 -13.67 -3.52
C ASN A 64 8.73 -12.87 -2.21
N ASP A 65 8.87 -11.55 -2.29
CA ASP A 65 8.84 -10.68 -1.10
C ASP A 65 7.48 -10.76 -0.42
N PHE A 66 6.38 -10.74 -1.19
CA PHE A 66 5.03 -10.89 -0.66
C PHE A 66 4.85 -12.23 0.06
N LYS A 67 5.35 -13.33 -0.52
CA LYS A 67 5.30 -14.66 0.11
C LYS A 67 6.12 -14.70 1.39
N ASN A 68 7.35 -14.20 1.36
CA ASN A 68 8.31 -14.38 2.45
C ASN A 68 8.27 -13.22 3.47
N SER A 69 7.31 -12.31 3.34
CA SER A 69 7.17 -11.17 4.24
C SER A 69 6.91 -11.62 5.68
N ASN A 70 7.54 -10.89 6.61
CA ASN A 70 7.31 -11.06 8.04
C ASN A 70 6.22 -10.14 8.60
N ASP A 71 5.74 -9.17 7.83
CA ASP A 71 4.67 -8.25 8.23
C ASP A 71 3.34 -8.99 8.45
N SER A 72 2.64 -8.64 9.54
CA SER A 72 1.42 -9.31 9.97
C SER A 72 0.28 -9.16 8.97
N LEU A 73 0.04 -7.96 8.45
CA LEU A 73 -1.01 -7.69 7.47
C LEU A 73 -0.72 -8.35 6.13
N ILE A 74 0.55 -8.41 5.72
CA ILE A 74 0.96 -9.14 4.51
C ILE A 74 0.73 -10.65 4.67
N LYS A 75 1.01 -11.22 5.84
CA LYS A 75 0.71 -12.64 6.13
C LYS A 75 -0.79 -12.92 6.04
N VAL A 76 -1.63 -12.06 6.62
CA VAL A 76 -3.09 -12.17 6.52
C VAL A 76 -3.55 -12.12 5.06
N ALA A 77 -3.06 -11.15 4.29
CA ALA A 77 -3.33 -11.03 2.87
C ALA A 77 -2.92 -12.28 2.08
N ARG A 78 -1.75 -12.85 2.38
CA ARG A 78 -1.25 -14.09 1.74
C ARG A 78 -2.15 -15.28 2.07
N ASP A 79 -2.58 -15.42 3.32
CA ASP A 79 -3.46 -16.52 3.69
C ASP A 79 -4.83 -16.39 3.06
N GLN A 80 -5.33 -15.16 2.88
CA GLN A 80 -6.55 -14.92 2.13
C GLN A 80 -6.39 -15.23 0.62
N GLN A 81 -5.26 -14.87 0.00
CA GLN A 81 -4.93 -15.26 -1.37
C GLN A 81 -5.03 -16.78 -1.56
N LYS A 82 -4.45 -17.56 -0.63
CA LYS A 82 -4.48 -19.04 -0.67
C LYS A 82 -5.92 -19.57 -0.54
N LYS A 83 -6.70 -19.04 0.41
CA LYS A 83 -8.11 -19.43 0.61
C LYS A 83 -8.96 -19.19 -0.65
N LEU A 84 -8.71 -18.06 -1.32
CA LEU A 84 -9.37 -17.69 -2.57
C LEU A 84 -8.80 -18.41 -3.81
N LYS A 85 -7.75 -19.23 -3.66
CA LYS A 85 -7.06 -19.96 -4.74
C LYS A 85 -6.55 -19.06 -5.86
N ILE A 86 -6.17 -17.82 -5.54
CA ILE A 86 -5.62 -16.86 -6.52
C ILE A 86 -4.17 -17.25 -6.82
N LYS A 87 -3.85 -17.47 -8.10
CA LYS A 87 -2.48 -17.81 -8.53
C LYS A 87 -1.58 -16.59 -8.47
N ASP A 88 -0.29 -16.78 -8.22
CA ASP A 88 0.68 -15.69 -8.12
C ASP A 88 0.71 -14.80 -9.37
N LYS A 89 0.63 -15.39 -10.57
CA LYS A 89 0.56 -14.66 -11.84
C LYS A 89 -0.67 -13.78 -12.02
N GLN A 90 -1.72 -13.99 -11.20
CA GLN A 90 -2.95 -13.20 -11.21
C GLN A 90 -2.89 -12.08 -10.17
N LEU A 91 -1.90 -12.10 -9.28
CA LEU A 91 -1.78 -11.16 -8.18
C LEU A 91 -1.11 -9.87 -8.67
N ARG A 92 -1.86 -8.76 -8.63
CA ARG A 92 -1.40 -7.44 -9.11
C ARG A 92 -1.34 -6.41 -8.00
N GLN A 93 -2.36 -6.37 -7.16
CA GLN A 93 -2.46 -5.44 -6.05
C GLN A 93 -3.25 -6.05 -4.91
N VAL A 94 -2.86 -5.73 -3.68
CA VAL A 94 -3.58 -6.11 -2.47
C VAL A 94 -3.64 -4.93 -1.52
N ALA A 95 -4.81 -4.69 -0.95
CA ALA A 95 -4.99 -3.78 0.17
C ALA A 95 -5.44 -4.60 1.39
N SER A 96 -4.80 -4.40 2.52
CA SER A 96 -5.17 -4.98 3.80
C SER A 96 -5.25 -3.87 4.84
N THR A 97 -6.43 -3.69 5.41
CA THR A 97 -6.74 -2.60 6.33
C THR A 97 -7.29 -3.19 7.61
N GLU A 98 -6.69 -2.82 8.74
CA GLU A 98 -7.19 -3.15 10.06
C GLU A 98 -7.94 -1.94 10.63
N THR A 99 -9.20 -2.14 11.00
CA THR A 99 -10.06 -1.11 11.57
C THR A 99 -10.59 -1.57 12.91
N VAL A 100 -10.80 -0.61 13.81
CA VAL A 100 -11.49 -0.84 15.07
C VAL A 100 -12.68 0.10 15.16
N ILE A 101 -13.78 -0.43 15.67
CA ILE A 101 -14.96 0.34 16.02
C ILE A 101 -14.95 0.47 17.53
N ARG A 102 -14.84 1.70 18.03
CA ARG A 102 -14.91 2.01 19.45
C ARG A 102 -16.09 2.94 19.67
N ASP A 103 -17.18 2.39 20.17
CA ASP A 103 -18.29 3.19 20.68
C ASP A 103 -18.41 2.99 22.19
N THR A 104 -18.76 4.06 22.90
CA THR A 104 -19.08 4.02 24.33
C THR A 104 -20.27 4.93 24.55
N THR A 105 -21.46 4.41 24.25
CA THR A 105 -22.70 5.12 24.50
C THR A 105 -23.23 4.76 25.90
N VAL A 106 -23.35 5.77 26.77
CA VAL A 106 -23.95 5.62 28.10
C VAL A 106 -25.33 6.26 28.09
N ARG A 107 -26.39 5.47 28.30
CA ARG A 107 -27.74 5.99 28.49
C ARG A 107 -28.42 5.30 29.66
N ILE A 108 -29.03 6.12 30.52
CA ILE A 108 -29.89 5.62 31.60
C ILE A 108 -31.19 5.18 30.94
N ILE A 109 -31.44 3.87 30.91
CA ILE A 109 -32.71 3.31 30.47
C ILE A 109 -33.71 3.45 31.62
N PRO A 110 -34.91 4.02 31.42
CA PRO A 110 -35.90 4.17 32.49
C PRO A 110 -36.27 2.80 33.08
N SER A 111 -35.87 2.53 34.33
CA SER A 111 -36.12 1.24 35.00
C SER A 111 -37.60 1.00 35.36
N LYS A 112 -38.46 2.01 35.15
CA LYS A 112 -39.89 1.96 35.51
C LYS A 112 -40.75 1.26 34.45
N GLU A 113 -40.25 1.09 33.22
CA GLU A 113 -40.96 0.40 32.15
C GLU A 113 -40.52 -1.07 32.09
N LYS A 114 -41.48 -2.00 32.18
CA LYS A 114 -41.22 -3.46 32.10
C LYS A 114 -40.62 -3.83 30.74
N ASP A 115 -41.13 -3.19 29.69
CA ASP A 115 -40.69 -3.32 28.31
C ASP A 115 -40.29 -1.95 27.80
N PHE A 116 -39.24 -1.89 26.98
CA PHE A 116 -38.80 -0.66 26.34
C PHE A 116 -38.17 -0.96 24.99
N CYS A 117 -38.15 0.03 24.10
CA CYS A 117 -37.35 0.01 22.89
C CYS A 117 -36.76 1.40 22.71
N VAL A 118 -35.43 1.48 22.71
CA VAL A 118 -34.69 2.73 22.66
C VAL A 118 -33.69 2.66 21.52
N GLU A 119 -33.78 3.61 20.60
CA GLU A 119 -32.75 3.84 19.59
C GLU A 119 -31.75 4.89 20.09
N LEU A 120 -30.47 4.60 19.88
CA LEU A 120 -29.33 5.48 20.09
C LEU A 120 -28.69 5.71 18.73
N LYS A 121 -28.40 6.96 18.42
CA LYS A 121 -27.75 7.35 17.16
C LYS A 121 -26.48 8.12 17.49
N PRO A 122 -25.35 7.42 17.75
CA PRO A 122 -24.07 8.09 18.00
C PRO A 122 -23.68 9.04 16.86
N ASN A 123 -23.98 8.67 15.61
CA ASN A 123 -23.86 9.53 14.43
C ASN A 123 -24.91 9.16 13.36
N GLN A 124 -24.84 9.79 12.18
CA GLN A 124 -25.78 9.53 11.07
C GLN A 124 -25.65 8.14 10.42
N LEU A 125 -24.53 7.45 10.63
CA LEU A 125 -24.19 6.17 10.00
C LEU A 125 -24.21 5.00 11.00
N THR A 126 -24.61 5.24 12.24
CA THR A 126 -24.59 4.23 13.30
C THR A 126 -25.87 4.33 14.12
N THR A 127 -26.59 3.22 14.20
CA THR A 127 -27.79 3.09 15.02
C THR A 127 -27.61 1.91 15.96
N ILE A 128 -27.91 2.12 17.24
CA ILE A 128 -27.95 1.09 18.25
C ILE A 128 -29.35 1.01 18.80
N THR A 129 -30.00 -0.13 18.63
CA THR A 129 -31.35 -0.39 19.15
C THR A 129 -31.23 -1.30 20.35
N VAL A 130 -31.71 -0.81 21.49
CA VAL A 130 -31.76 -1.56 22.75
C VAL A 130 -33.22 -1.74 23.12
N ALA A 131 -33.67 -2.99 23.17
CA ALA A 131 -35.03 -3.31 23.51
C ALA A 131 -35.07 -4.35 24.63
N ARG A 132 -36.09 -4.23 25.48
CA ARG A 132 -36.50 -5.27 26.42
C ARG A 132 -37.96 -5.56 26.18
N LYS A 133 -38.31 -6.83 26.04
CA LYS A 133 -39.69 -7.31 26.02
C LYS A 133 -39.80 -8.54 26.90
N ASP A 134 -40.66 -8.46 27.90
CA ASP A 134 -40.79 -9.45 28.97
C ASP A 134 -39.44 -9.71 29.68
N SER A 135 -38.89 -10.91 29.45
CA SER A 135 -37.60 -11.36 29.99
C SER A 135 -36.49 -11.37 28.94
N VAL A 136 -36.74 -10.89 27.72
CA VAL A 136 -35.77 -10.86 26.63
C VAL A 136 -35.20 -9.46 26.48
N PHE A 137 -33.87 -9.36 26.51
CA PHE A 137 -33.12 -8.14 26.19
C PHE A 137 -32.43 -8.32 24.84
N THR A 138 -32.69 -7.40 23.92
CA THR A 138 -32.15 -7.39 22.57
C THR A 138 -31.30 -6.15 22.37
N HIS A 139 -30.08 -6.35 21.88
CA HIS A 139 -29.21 -5.29 21.42
C HIS A 139 -28.87 -5.54 19.95
N THR A 140 -29.27 -4.60 19.09
CA THR A 140 -28.93 -4.57 17.67
C THR A 140 -28.03 -3.38 17.39
N MET A 141 -26.92 -3.60 16.68
CA MET A 141 -25.99 -2.54 16.30
C MET A 141 -25.84 -2.53 14.79
N GLU A 142 -26.22 -1.43 14.17
CA GLU A 142 -26.11 -1.19 12.73
C GLU A 142 -25.05 -0.11 12.50
N ILE A 143 -24.00 -0.46 11.77
CA ILE A 143 -22.90 0.45 11.45
C ILE A 143 -22.68 0.43 9.95
N LEU A 144 -22.93 1.57 9.31
CA LEU A 144 -22.59 1.79 7.92
C LEU A 144 -21.20 2.41 7.81
N ASN A 145 -20.42 1.94 6.84
CA ASN A 145 -19.15 2.55 6.46
C ASN A 145 -18.99 2.49 4.94
N HIS A 146 -18.68 3.63 4.35
CA HIS A 146 -18.17 3.72 2.99
C HIS A 146 -16.67 3.99 3.07
N GLN A 147 -15.87 3.16 2.39
CA GLN A 147 -14.42 3.30 2.37
C GLN A 147 -13.93 3.49 0.95
N ASP A 148 -13.25 4.61 0.70
CA ASP A 148 -12.61 4.93 -0.56
C ASP A 148 -11.10 4.75 -0.44
N LEU A 149 -10.49 4.03 -1.39
CA LEU A 149 -9.05 3.88 -1.52
C LEU A 149 -8.59 4.55 -2.82
N PHE A 150 -7.85 5.64 -2.67
CA PHE A 150 -7.15 6.29 -3.78
C PHE A 150 -5.74 5.75 -3.89
N VAL A 151 -5.30 5.44 -5.11
CA VAL A 151 -3.92 5.10 -5.43
C VAL A 151 -3.46 6.00 -6.57
N TYR A 152 -2.38 6.74 -6.35
CA TYR A 152 -1.90 7.76 -7.30
C TYR A 152 -0.37 7.86 -7.32
N GLU A 153 0.18 8.42 -8.40
CA GLU A 153 1.63 8.56 -8.59
C GLU A 153 2.11 9.99 -8.32
N ASP A 154 3.23 10.10 -7.61
CA ASP A 154 3.98 11.35 -7.44
C ASP A 154 5.42 11.21 -7.94
N LYS A 155 6.02 12.31 -8.42
CA LYS A 155 7.45 12.35 -8.76
C LYS A 155 8.27 12.92 -7.60
N VAL A 156 9.05 12.09 -6.94
CA VAL A 156 9.88 12.47 -5.79
C VAL A 156 11.35 12.25 -6.09
N TYR A 157 12.22 13.14 -5.60
CA TYR A 157 13.66 12.96 -5.74
C TYR A 157 14.14 11.69 -5.03
N ARG A 158 14.95 10.88 -5.72
CA ARG A 158 15.46 9.60 -5.20
C ARG A 158 16.16 9.76 -3.86
N ARG A 159 17.08 10.73 -3.78
CA ARG A 159 17.75 11.10 -2.54
C ARG A 159 17.16 12.37 -1.97
N ARG A 160 16.91 12.36 -0.66
CA ARG A 160 16.49 13.54 0.11
C ARG A 160 17.73 14.30 0.60
N TYR A 161 18.16 15.31 -0.17
CA TYR A 161 19.09 16.32 0.33
C TYR A 161 18.32 17.39 1.08
N LYS A 162 18.91 17.95 2.13
CA LYS A 162 18.26 18.98 2.95
C LYS A 162 18.02 20.27 2.15
N ASN A 163 18.92 20.59 1.21
CA ASN A 163 18.92 21.85 0.48
C ASN A 163 19.25 21.65 -1.01
N TRP A 164 18.85 22.61 -1.84
CA TRP A 164 19.11 22.60 -3.29
C TRP A 164 20.61 22.62 -3.63
N PHE A 165 21.44 23.36 -2.88
CA PHE A 165 22.88 23.43 -3.12
C PHE A 165 23.59 22.08 -2.97
N GLN A 166 23.23 21.29 -1.95
CA GLN A 166 23.78 19.94 -1.77
C GLN A 166 23.47 19.07 -2.98
N ARG A 167 22.24 19.17 -3.50
CA ARG A 167 21.83 18.45 -4.70
C ARG A 167 22.65 18.84 -5.92
N LEU A 168 22.92 20.13 -6.08
CA LEU A 168 23.71 20.66 -7.20
C LEU A 168 25.17 20.18 -7.15
N ILE A 169 25.80 20.16 -5.97
CA ILE A 169 27.17 19.66 -5.77
C ILE A 169 27.27 18.16 -6.12
N HIS A 170 26.24 17.38 -5.81
CA HIS A 170 26.21 15.95 -6.11
C HIS A 170 25.69 15.61 -7.51
N PHE A 171 25.28 16.61 -8.31
CA PHE A 171 24.66 16.43 -9.64
C PHE A 171 23.50 15.41 -9.63
N ASP A 172 22.75 15.34 -8.53
CA ASP A 172 21.75 14.29 -8.30
C ASP A 172 20.33 14.83 -8.40
N PHE A 173 19.83 14.95 -9.63
CA PHE A 173 18.50 15.49 -9.92
C PHE A 173 17.47 14.42 -10.24
N LYS A 174 17.79 13.16 -9.97
CA LYS A 174 16.95 12.04 -10.34
C LYS A 174 15.66 12.04 -9.53
N LYS A 175 14.53 11.95 -10.23
CA LYS A 175 13.20 11.76 -9.65
C LYS A 175 12.69 10.38 -10.00
N ASP A 176 12.22 9.66 -8.99
CA ASP A 176 11.49 8.42 -9.16
C ASP A 176 9.99 8.71 -9.09
N LYS A 177 9.22 7.94 -9.86
CA LYS A 177 7.78 7.87 -9.66
C LYS A 177 7.52 6.96 -8.47
N ILE A 178 6.80 7.45 -7.48
CA ILE A 178 6.39 6.67 -6.32
C ILE A 178 4.87 6.60 -6.30
N SER A 179 4.33 5.42 -6.02
CA SER A 179 2.90 5.25 -5.78
C SER A 179 2.58 5.59 -4.33
N LYS A 180 1.52 6.36 -4.13
CA LYS A 180 0.95 6.71 -2.84
C LYS A 180 -0.48 6.23 -2.75
N TYR A 181 -0.99 6.16 -1.53
CA TYR A 181 -2.40 5.86 -1.31
C TYR A 181 -3.01 6.76 -0.25
N GLN A 182 -4.33 6.91 -0.31
CA GLN A 182 -5.12 7.58 0.71
C GLN A 182 -6.41 6.80 0.93
N ILE A 183 -6.75 6.56 2.19
CA ILE A 183 -8.01 5.93 2.57
C ILE A 183 -8.90 6.97 3.26
N ILE A 184 -10.16 7.04 2.82
CA ILE A 184 -11.19 7.87 3.43
C ILE A 184 -12.30 6.95 3.92
N ASN A 185 -12.71 7.08 5.18
CA ASN A 185 -13.88 6.39 5.73
C ASN A 185 -15.00 7.41 5.95
N SER A 186 -16.24 7.05 5.63
CA SER A 186 -17.38 7.93 5.86
C SER A 186 -17.85 7.95 7.31
N ASN A 187 -17.56 6.90 8.09
CA ASN A 187 -17.96 6.78 9.49
C ASN A 187 -16.78 7.09 10.42
N ASP A 188 -16.93 8.13 11.24
CA ASP A 188 -15.92 8.64 12.17
C ASP A 188 -15.70 7.76 13.41
N LEU A 189 -16.64 6.86 13.72
CA LEU A 189 -16.50 5.85 14.78
C LEU A 189 -15.55 4.72 14.40
N ILE A 190 -15.21 4.60 13.11
CA ILE A 190 -14.33 3.56 12.59
C ILE A 190 -12.93 4.13 12.45
N GLN A 191 -12.09 3.76 13.41
CA GLN A 191 -10.69 4.15 13.41
C GLN A 191 -9.86 3.12 12.63
N VAL A 192 -9.12 3.58 11.62
CA VAL A 192 -8.11 2.77 10.95
C VAL A 192 -6.88 2.64 11.86
N LEU A 193 -6.59 1.41 12.26
CA LEU A 193 -5.42 1.09 13.07
C LEU A 193 -4.17 1.05 12.21
N ASP A 194 -4.23 0.26 11.14
CA ASP A 194 -3.11 0.06 10.22
C ASP A 194 -3.60 -0.27 8.80
N THR A 195 -2.76 0.00 7.81
CA THR A 195 -3.06 -0.26 6.38
C THR A 195 -1.79 -0.67 5.64
N ARG A 196 -1.90 -1.68 4.79
CA ARG A 196 -0.92 -2.03 3.76
C ARG A 196 -1.60 -2.02 2.40
N VAL A 197 -1.15 -1.12 1.52
CA VAL A 197 -1.46 -1.20 0.09
C VAL A 197 -0.19 -1.64 -0.61
N ILE A 198 -0.31 -2.72 -1.38
CA ILE A 198 0.79 -3.47 -1.93
C ILE A 198 0.54 -3.65 -3.42
N HIS A 199 1.46 -3.18 -4.24
CA HIS A 199 1.56 -3.52 -5.65
C HIS A 199 2.54 -4.69 -5.76
N ILE A 200 2.13 -5.72 -6.49
CA ILE A 200 2.88 -6.96 -6.62
C ILE A 200 3.44 -7.05 -8.03
N SER A 201 4.75 -6.88 -8.14
CA SER A 201 5.47 -7.02 -9.40
C SER A 201 5.84 -8.49 -9.64
N GLU A 202 5.80 -8.88 -10.92
CA GLU A 202 6.35 -10.15 -11.39
C GLU A 202 7.87 -10.22 -11.20
#